data_AF-A0A7S3MT05-F1
#
_entry.id   AF-A0A7S3MT05-F1
#
_cell.length_a   1.000
_cell.length_b   1.000
_cell.length_c   1.000
_cell.angle_alpha   90.00
_cell.angle_beta   90.00
_cell.angle_gamma   90.00
#
_symmetry.space_group_name_H-M   'P 1'
#
loop_
_entity.id
_entity.type
_entity.pdbx_description
1 polymer ?
#
loop_
_entity_poly.entity_id
_entity_poly.type
_entity_poly.pdbx_seq_one_letter_code
_entity_poly.pdbx_strand_id
1 'polypeptide(L)'
;LALSYSASFISLDFSASSAAYCILLSSSAALCLASSSICFLASSSALLSISSSSSLFLSAYSCSLLLSSSSSLILLSSSSFSFLIFSSSSLLCYSSKASYLAMSSSLFFLCISNSY
;
A
#
# COMPACT_ATOMS: atom_id res chain seq x y z
N LEU A 1 -4.30 29.45 4.49
CA LEU A 1 -3.14 28.79 3.87
C LEU A 1 -1.90 29.42 4.48
N ALA A 2 -1.07 28.61 5.14
CA ALA A 2 0.21 29.05 5.69
C ALA A 2 1.33 28.31 4.95
N LEU A 3 2.38 29.04 4.59
CA LEU A 3 3.52 28.53 3.85
C LEU A 3 4.76 28.86 4.66
N SER A 4 5.55 27.84 5.00
CA SER A 4 6.83 28.04 5.68
C SER A 4 7.96 27.42 4.86
N TYR A 5 9.08 28.12 4.84
CA TYR A 5 10.25 27.72 4.07
C TYR A 5 11.44 27.59 5.01
N SER A 6 12.14 26.46 4.92
CA SER A 6 13.41 26.18 5.57
C SER A 6 14.45 25.84 4.50
N ALA A 7 15.74 25.87 4.87
CA ALA A 7 16.82 25.47 3.98
C ALA A 7 16.69 24.00 3.50
N SER A 8 15.97 23.16 4.25
CA SER A 8 15.86 21.72 4.00
C SER A 8 14.45 21.23 3.65
N PHE A 9 13.41 22.03 3.89
CA PHE A 9 12.03 21.63 3.61
C PHE A 9 11.10 22.82 3.40
N ILE A 10 10.01 22.56 2.68
CA ILE A 10 8.89 23.47 2.47
C ILE A 10 7.67 22.86 3.17
N SER A 11 7.00 23.62 4.03
CA SER A 11 5.73 23.21 4.62
C SER A 11 4.57 24.00 4.04
N LEU A 12 3.48 23.31 3.76
CA LEU A 12 2.21 23.87 3.28
C LEU A 12 1.09 23.38 4.19
N ASP A 13 0.48 24.33 4.91
CA ASP A 13 -0.63 24.05 5.81
C ASP A 13 -1.91 24.64 5.26
N PHE A 14 -2.88 23.77 5.01
CA PHE A 14 -4.23 24.12 4.62
C PHE A 14 -5.20 23.61 5.67
N SER A 15 -6.01 24.50 6.22
CA SER A 15 -7.08 24.13 7.14
C SER A 15 -8.37 24.74 6.62
N ALA A 16 -9.31 23.87 6.23
CA ALA A 16 -10.70 24.20 5.94
C ALA A 16 -11.59 23.72 7.08
N SER A 17 -12.83 24.20 7.12
CA SER A 17 -13.80 23.89 8.18
C SER A 17 -14.02 22.39 8.43
N SER A 18 -13.77 21.53 7.44
CA SER A 18 -13.98 20.08 7.52
C SER A 18 -12.71 19.24 7.31
N ALA A 19 -11.56 19.85 7.02
CA ALA A 19 -10.34 19.09 6.72
C ALA A 19 -9.08 19.94 6.93
N ALA A 20 -8.09 19.35 7.59
CA ALA A 20 -6.74 19.90 7.69
C ALA A 20 -5.76 19.03 6.89
N TYR A 21 -4.87 19.69 6.17
CA TYR A 21 -3.78 19.10 5.42
C TYR A 21 -2.47 19.81 5.79
N CYS A 22 -1.43 19.02 6.06
CA CYS A 22 -0.06 19.49 6.24
C CYS A 22 0.84 18.72 5.27
N ILE A 23 1.54 19.44 4.39
CA ILE A 23 2.45 18.84 3.42
C ILE A 23 3.87 19.34 3.69
N LEU A 24 4.79 18.42 3.94
CA LEU A 24 6.22 18.67 4.08
C LEU A 24 6.95 18.10 2.86
N LEU A 25 7.51 18.97 2.03
CA LEU A 25 8.38 18.59 0.92
C LEU A 25 9.84 18.81 1.31
N SER A 26 10.67 17.82 1.04
CA SER A 26 12.13 17.97 0.96
C SER A 26 12.60 17.68 -0.47
N SER A 27 13.89 17.83 -0.73
CA SER A 27 14.48 17.55 -2.04
C SER A 27 14.34 16.08 -2.48
N SER A 28 14.09 15.15 -1.55
CA SER A 28 14.07 13.71 -1.82
C SER A 28 12.84 12.98 -1.28
N ALA A 29 12.02 13.64 -0.44
CA ALA A 29 10.87 13.02 0.19
C ALA A 29 9.69 14.00 0.30
N ALA A 30 8.48 13.45 0.39
CA ALA A 30 7.28 14.22 0.70
C ALA A 30 6.46 13.52 1.79
N LEU A 31 5.94 14.28 2.75
CA LEU A 31 5.03 13.79 3.78
C LEU A 31 3.75 14.61 3.70
N CYS A 32 2.61 13.95 3.53
CA CYS A 32 1.29 14.55 3.47
C CYS A 32 0.43 13.97 4.60
N LEU A 33 0.08 14.82 5.56
CA LEU A 33 -0.87 14.53 6.62
C LEU A 33 -2.21 15.11 6.22
N ALA A 34 -3.22 14.26 6.12
CA ALA A 34 -4.62 14.66 6.04
C ALA A 34 -5.33 14.28 7.34
N SER A 35 -6.47 14.91 7.60
CA SER A 35 -7.29 14.65 8.81
C SER A 35 -7.60 13.17 9.08
N SER A 36 -7.57 12.31 8.06
CA SER A 36 -7.98 10.91 8.11
C SER A 36 -6.98 9.95 7.47
N SER A 37 -5.81 10.43 7.03
CA SER A 37 -4.81 9.59 6.37
C SER A 37 -3.44 10.25 6.38
N ILE A 38 -2.40 9.42 6.39
CA ILE A 38 -1.01 9.85 6.31
C ILE A 38 -0.40 9.18 5.09
N CYS A 39 0.24 9.96 4.23
CA CYS A 39 1.02 9.47 3.10
C CYS A 39 2.45 9.97 3.22
N PHE A 40 3.41 9.05 3.15
CA PHE A 40 4.84 9.32 3.21
C PHE A 40 5.51 8.74 1.98
N LEU A 41 6.20 9.60 1.24
CA LEU A 41 6.94 9.27 0.05
C LEU A 41 8.42 9.47 0.36
N ALA A 42 9.06 8.43 0.89
CA ALA A 42 10.43 8.50 1.41
C ALA A 42 11.48 8.82 0.34
N SER A 43 11.20 8.42 -0.90
CA SER A 43 12.07 8.54 -2.08
C SER A 43 11.24 8.39 -3.34
N SER A 44 11.80 8.67 -4.52
CA SER A 44 11.18 8.46 -5.84
C SER A 44 10.67 7.04 -6.10
N SER A 45 11.03 6.09 -5.24
CA SER A 45 10.74 4.67 -5.39
C SER A 45 10.03 4.02 -4.20
N ALA A 46 9.75 4.76 -3.12
CA ALA A 46 9.14 4.21 -1.91
C ALA A 46 7.99 5.08 -1.40
N LEU A 47 6.83 4.47 -1.23
CA LEU A 47 5.61 5.10 -0.75
C LEU A 47 4.98 4.26 0.36
N LEU A 48 4.59 4.91 1.43
CA LEU A 48 3.87 4.35 2.56
C LEU A 48 2.61 5.20 2.77
N SER A 49 1.44 4.58 2.78
CA SER A 49 0.18 5.27 3.09
C SER A 49 -0.61 4.50 4.13
N ILE A 50 -1.13 5.23 5.10
CA ILE A 50 -1.96 4.74 6.18
C ILE A 50 -3.26 5.52 6.12
N SER A 51 -4.37 4.82 5.96
CA SER A 51 -5.71 5.43 6.02
C SER A 51 -6.39 5.04 7.32
N SER A 52 -7.15 5.98 7.89
CA SER A 52 -8.06 5.75 9.03
C SER A 52 -9.09 4.65 8.76
N SER A 53 -9.37 4.34 7.48
CA SER A 53 -10.20 3.21 7.04
C SER A 53 -9.53 1.83 7.23
N SER A 54 -8.54 1.73 8.12
CA SER A 54 -7.85 0.48 8.49
C SER A 54 -7.11 -0.20 7.34
N SER A 55 -6.58 0.60 6.41
CA SER A 55 -5.75 0.12 5.30
C SER A 55 -4.35 0.70 5.37
N LEU A 56 -3.36 -0.16 5.19
CA LEU A 56 -1.95 0.18 5.09
C LEU A 56 -1.45 -0.28 3.72
N PHE A 57 -0.80 0.62 2.99
CA PHE A 57 -0.17 0.31 1.72
C PHE A 57 1.29 0.75 1.75
N LEU A 58 2.17 -0.16 1.33
CA LEU A 58 3.59 0.05 1.19
C LEU A 58 4.00 -0.37 -0.22
N SER A 59 4.65 0.48 -0.97
CA SER A 59 5.26 0.13 -2.25
C SER A 59 6.70 0.59 -2.28
N ALA A 60 7.60 -0.29 -2.72
CA ALA A 60 9.02 0.00 -2.90
C ALA A 60 9.50 -0.67 -4.19
N TYR A 61 10.21 0.05 -5.07
CA TYR A 61 10.86 -0.41 -6.31
C TYR A 61 10.20 -1.57 -7.08
N SER A 62 10.32 -2.81 -6.60
CA SER A 62 9.82 -4.02 -7.25
C SER A 62 8.80 -4.81 -6.42
N CYS A 63 8.33 -4.26 -5.30
CA CYS A 63 7.45 -4.90 -4.35
C CYS A 63 6.36 -3.95 -3.84
N SER A 64 5.18 -4.49 -3.57
CA SER A 64 4.11 -3.79 -2.87
C SER A 64 3.44 -4.71 -1.87
N LEU A 65 2.93 -4.11 -0.80
CA LEU A 65 2.24 -4.76 0.30
C LEU A 65 1.01 -3.92 0.63
N LEU A 66 -0.16 -4.56 0.62
CA LEU A 66 -1.42 -3.95 0.99
C LEU A 66 -2.06 -4.78 2.10
N LEU A 67 -2.34 -4.15 3.24
CA LEU A 67 -3.16 -4.70 4.31
C LEU A 67 -4.44 -3.89 4.37
N SER A 68 -5.58 -4.58 4.36
CA SER A 68 -6.89 -3.98 4.54
C SER A 68 -7.65 -4.77 5.60
N SER A 69 -7.93 -4.13 6.75
CA SER A 69 -8.66 -4.77 7.84
C SER A 69 -10.15 -4.93 7.55
N SER A 70 -10.73 -4.09 6.70
CA SER A 70 -12.16 -4.14 6.34
C SER A 70 -12.50 -5.36 5.49
N SER A 71 -11.62 -5.71 4.56
CA SER A 71 -11.73 -6.89 3.71
C SER A 71 -10.87 -8.05 4.18
N SER A 72 -10.14 -7.89 5.30
CA SER A 72 -9.25 -8.89 5.87
C SER A 72 -8.23 -9.43 4.84
N LEU A 73 -7.76 -8.53 3.98
CA LEU A 73 -6.99 -8.83 2.79
C LEU A 73 -5.52 -8.46 3.01
N ILE A 74 -4.64 -9.39 2.66
CA ILE A 74 -3.19 -9.17 2.60
C ILE A 74 -2.75 -9.46 1.17
N LEU A 75 -2.24 -8.46 0.47
CA LEU A 75 -1.63 -8.60 -0.85
C LEU A 75 -0.14 -8.29 -0.73
N LEU A 76 0.69 -9.20 -1.22
CA LEU A 76 2.12 -9.01 -1.43
C LEU A 76 2.40 -9.24 -2.91
N SER A 77 2.84 -8.21 -3.63
CA SER A 77 3.18 -8.34 -5.05
C SER A 77 4.62 -7.98 -5.28
N SER A 78 5.27 -8.71 -6.17
CA SER A 78 6.61 -8.43 -6.69
C SER A 78 6.61 -8.59 -8.22
N SER A 79 7.75 -8.30 -8.87
CA SER A 79 7.94 -8.53 -10.30
C SER A 79 7.79 -10.00 -10.70
N SER A 80 8.03 -10.92 -9.77
CA SER A 80 8.09 -12.36 -10.05
C SER A 80 6.86 -13.13 -9.59
N PHE A 81 6.13 -12.62 -8.61
CA PHE A 81 4.98 -13.30 -8.03
C PHE A 81 4.06 -12.32 -7.31
N SER A 82 2.79 -12.70 -7.17
CA SER A 82 1.81 -12.02 -6.34
C SER A 82 1.15 -13.04 -5.41
N PHE A 83 0.95 -12.65 -4.17
CA PHE A 83 0.39 -13.46 -3.11
C PHE A 83 -0.76 -12.70 -2.46
N LEU A 84 -1.90 -13.36 -2.32
CA LEU A 84 -3.15 -12.80 -1.84
C LEU A 84 -3.73 -13.74 -0.79
N ILE A 85 -3.94 -13.22 0.42
CA ILE A 85 -4.63 -13.91 1.51
C ILE A 85 -5.93 -13.16 1.80
N PHE A 86 -7.02 -13.91 1.87
CA PHE A 86 -8.29 -13.45 2.43
C PHE A 86 -8.49 -14.16 3.77
N SER A 87 -8.83 -13.42 4.84
CA SER A 87 -8.66 -13.92 6.23
C SER A 87 -9.55 -15.08 6.66
N SER A 88 -10.38 -15.64 5.79
CA SER A 88 -11.32 -16.68 6.21
C SER A 88 -11.22 -17.98 5.44
N SER A 89 -10.66 -18.01 4.24
CA SER A 89 -10.81 -19.24 3.46
C SER A 89 -9.97 -19.38 2.21
N SER A 90 -9.26 -18.35 1.74
CA SER A 90 -8.63 -18.43 0.44
C SER A 90 -7.24 -17.81 0.41
N LEU A 91 -6.35 -18.52 -0.27
CA LEU A 91 -5.00 -18.10 -0.54
C LEU A 91 -4.76 -18.29 -2.03
N LEU A 92 -4.34 -17.21 -2.69
CA LEU A 92 -4.03 -17.18 -4.10
C LEU A 92 -2.57 -16.76 -4.27
N CYS A 93 -1.80 -17.58 -4.96
CA CYS A 93 -0.43 -17.27 -5.36
C CYS A 93 -0.36 -17.35 -6.88
N TYR A 94 0.14 -16.32 -7.54
CA TYR A 94 0.26 -16.28 -8.99
C TYR A 94 1.67 -15.85 -9.38
N SER A 95 2.20 -16.49 -10.42
CA SER A 95 3.47 -16.16 -11.06
C SER A 95 3.37 -16.41 -12.57
N SER A 96 4.37 -15.99 -13.33
CA SER A 96 4.45 -16.29 -14.77
C SER A 96 4.51 -17.78 -15.11
N LYS A 97 4.96 -18.62 -14.16
CA LYS A 97 5.14 -20.07 -14.36
C LYS A 97 3.94 -20.88 -13.89
N ALA A 98 3.36 -20.49 -12.76
CA ALA A 98 2.29 -21.23 -12.12
C ALA A 98 1.39 -20.34 -11.28
N SER A 99 0.15 -20.78 -11.13
CA SER A 99 -0.84 -20.22 -10.24
C SER A 99 -1.38 -21.30 -9.31
N TYR A 100 -1.49 -20.94 -8.04
CA TYR A 100 -1.96 -21.78 -6.95
C TYR A 100 -3.14 -21.10 -6.28
N LEU A 101 -4.22 -21.85 -6.10
CA LEU A 101 -5.39 -21.43 -5.35
C LEU A 101 -5.69 -22.49 -4.29
N ALA A 102 -5.73 -22.08 -3.03
CA ALA A 102 -6.06 -22.93 -1.90
C ALA A 102 -7.32 -22.38 -1.22
N MET A 103 -8.33 -23.22 -1.05
CA MET A 103 -9.59 -22.89 -0.36
C MET A 103 -9.79 -23.79 0.86
N SER A 104 -9.82 -23.19 2.05
CA SER A 104 -10.01 -23.90 3.33
C SER A 104 -11.44 -24.40 3.54
N SER A 105 -12.45 -23.74 2.96
CA SER A 105 -13.86 -24.09 3.16
C SER A 105 -14.25 -25.42 2.53
N SER A 106 -13.45 -25.95 1.61
CA SER A 106 -13.72 -27.20 0.89
C SER A 106 -12.46 -28.03 0.59
N LEU A 107 -11.37 -27.83 1.34
CA LEU A 107 -10.07 -28.50 1.17
C LEU A 107 -9.69 -28.68 -0.31
N PHE A 108 -9.80 -27.58 -1.06
CA PHE A 108 -9.61 -27.56 -2.51
C PHE A 108 -8.30 -26.85 -2.85
N PHE A 109 -7.43 -27.53 -3.58
CA PHE A 109 -6.17 -27.01 -4.09
C PHE A 109 -6.15 -27.12 -5.61
N LEU A 110 -5.98 -26.00 -6.28
CA LEU A 110 -5.84 -25.92 -7.73
C LEU A 110 -4.45 -25.37 -8.06
N CYS A 111 -3.71 -26.13 -8.87
CA CYS A 111 -2.45 -25.72 -9.46
C CYS A 111 -2.61 -25.68 -10.97
N ILE A 112 -2.36 -24.53 -11.58
CA ILE A 112 -2.26 -24.40 -13.04
C ILE A 112 -0.84 -23.94 -13.34
N SER A 113 -0.08 -24.76 -14.07
CA SER A 113 1.25 -24.42 -14.58
C SER A 113 1.19 -24.17 -16.08
N ASN A 114 1.90 -23.15 -16.55
CA ASN A 114 2.13 -22.95 -17.97
C ASN A 114 3.28 -23.84 -18.44
N SER A 115 2.97 -24.78 -19.31
CA SER A 115 3.96 -25.61 -20.02
C SER A 115 4.37 -24.88 -21.30
N TYR A 116 5.43 -24.07 -21.21
CA TYR A 116 6.12 -23.58 -22.41
C TYR A 116 7.19 -24.58 -22.85
#